data_AF-A0A1Y0FUZ4-F1
#
_entry.id   AF-A0A1Y0FUZ4-F1
#
_cell.length_a   1.000
_cell.length_b   1.000
_cell.length_c   1.000
_cell.angle_alpha   90.00
_cell.angle_beta   90.00
_cell.angle_gamma   90.00
#
_symmetry.space_group_name_H-M   'P 1'
#
loop_
_entity.id
_entity.type
_entity.pdbx_description
1 polymer ?
#
loop_
_entity_poly.entity_id
_entity_poly.type
_entity_poly.pdbx_seq_one_letter_code
_entity_poly.pdbx_strand_id
1 'polypeptide(L)'
;MDNVNEQTSEANTPTWEKVLGGCGLLLLLAGFAYLGWTAIVETESPPDVIFNPVKISEIDNGYLVEVEVTNTGSQSMAALTIEGRLIKNDSEEIRRAQLDYLPSRSKKLRWILFY
;
A
#
# COMPACT_ATOMS: atom_id res chain seq x y z
N MET A 1 74.30 13.53 21.31
CA MET A 1 73.43 12.49 20.73
C MET A 1 72.01 12.95 21.01
N ASP A 2 71.26 13.11 19.94
CA ASP A 2 70.26 14.16 19.77
C ASP A 2 68.90 13.82 20.40
N ASN A 3 68.28 14.83 21.02
CA ASN A 3 66.93 14.77 21.55
C ASN A 3 65.94 14.70 20.37
N VAL A 4 65.35 13.53 20.15
CA VAL A 4 64.28 13.34 19.16
C VAL A 4 63.00 13.96 19.74
N ASN A 5 62.78 15.22 19.42
CA ASN A 5 61.54 15.91 19.71
C ASN A 5 60.47 15.33 18.79
N GLU A 6 59.67 14.39 19.30
CA GLU A 6 58.49 13.86 18.63
C GLU A 6 57.48 14.99 18.47
N GLN A 7 57.58 15.73 17.36
CA GLN A 7 56.55 16.66 16.95
C GLN A 7 55.33 15.82 16.54
N THR A 8 54.46 15.54 17.51
CA THR A 8 53.07 15.15 17.26
C THR A 8 52.42 16.30 16.52
N SER A 9 52.56 16.27 15.19
CA SER A 9 51.85 17.18 14.30
C SER A 9 50.38 16.98 14.57
N GLU A 10 49.77 17.91 15.30
CA GLU A 10 48.33 18.01 15.41
C GLU A 10 47.80 18.00 13.99
N ALA A 11 47.16 16.89 13.61
CA ALA A 11 46.58 16.71 12.29
C ALA A 11 45.46 17.74 12.16
N ASN A 12 45.83 18.92 11.67
CA ASN A 12 44.95 20.05 11.47
C ASN A 12 44.03 19.67 10.31
N THR A 13 42.93 18.98 10.63
CA THR A 13 41.96 18.53 9.63
C THR A 13 41.52 19.77 8.84
N PRO A 14 41.83 19.85 7.54
CA PRO A 14 41.46 20.96 6.69
C PRO A 14 39.99 21.29 6.86
N THR A 15 39.67 22.58 6.99
CA THR A 15 38.30 23.06 7.20
C THR A 15 37.32 22.54 6.14
N TRP A 16 37.78 22.27 4.92
CA TRP A 16 36.98 21.64 3.87
C TRP A 16 36.61 20.18 4.13
N GLU A 17 37.45 19.38 4.76
CA GLU A 17 37.10 18.01 5.14
C GLU A 17 35.96 18.01 6.18
N LYS A 18 35.97 18.98 7.10
CA LYS A 18 34.89 19.14 8.10
C LYS A 18 33.58 19.58 7.44
N VAL A 19 33.64 20.42 6.40
CA VAL A 19 32.47 20.84 5.61
C VAL A 19 31.90 19.66 4.82
N LEU A 20 32.75 18.87 4.17
CA LEU A 20 32.32 17.70 3.41
C LEU A 20 31.70 16.63 4.32
N GLY A 21 32.33 16.36 5.46
CA GLY A 21 31.81 15.45 6.48
C GLY A 21 30.48 15.94 7.06
N GLY A 22 30.36 17.24 7.34
CA GLY A 22 29.11 17.85 7.81
C GLY A 22 27.99 17.76 6.77
N CYS A 23 28.30 17.99 5.49
CA CYS A 23 27.34 17.87 4.40
C CYS A 23 26.85 16.43 4.23
N GLY A 24 27.76 15.44 4.30
CA GLY A 24 27.39 14.03 4.26
C GLY A 24 26.52 13.60 5.45
N LEU A 25 26.86 14.04 6.66
CA LEU A 25 26.07 13.80 7.86
C LEU A 25 24.66 14.41 7.75
N LEU A 26 24.56 15.63 7.21
CA LEU A 26 23.29 16.31 7.00
C LEU A 26 22.42 15.58 5.98
N LEU A 27 23.00 15.09 4.89
CA LEU A 27 22.28 14.32 3.88
C LEU A 27 21.77 12.98 4.44
N LEU A 28 22.60 12.31 5.26
CA LEU A 28 22.22 11.08 5.96
C LEU A 28 21.05 11.32 6.91
N LEU A 29 21.12 12.38 7.73
CA LEU A 29 20.04 12.76 8.65
C LEU A 29 18.75 13.12 7.90
N ALA A 30 18.86 13.83 6.77
CA ALA A 30 17.71 14.14 5.91
C ALA A 30 17.05 12.86 5.38
N GLY A 31 17.85 11.86 4.97
CA GLY A 31 17.34 10.54 4.59
C GLY A 31 16.59 9.86 5.73
N PHE A 32 17.18 9.78 6.92
CA PHE A 32 16.50 9.18 8.08
C PHE A 32 15.23 9.93 8.48
N ALA A 33 15.25 11.27 8.45
CA ALA A 33 14.08 12.09 8.72
C ALA A 33 12.98 11.85 7.67
N TYR A 34 13.35 11.72 6.39
CA TYR A 34 12.41 11.38 5.32
C TYR A 34 11.80 10.00 5.54
N LEU A 35 12.60 8.96 5.84
CA LEU A 35 12.10 7.62 6.12
C LEU A 35 11.20 7.57 7.36
N GLY A 36 11.56 8.30 8.41
CA GLY A 36 10.73 8.41 9.62
C GLY A 36 9.42 9.14 9.33
N TRP A 37 9.47 10.21 8.53
CA TRP A 37 8.29 10.95 8.11
C TRP A 37 7.37 10.08 7.24
N THR A 38 7.91 9.35 6.26
CA THR A 38 7.12 8.41 5.45
C THR A 38 6.52 7.32 6.32
N ALA A 39 7.25 6.74 7.27
CA ALA A 39 6.69 5.72 8.16
C ALA A 39 5.53 6.22 9.04
N ILE A 40 5.51 7.50 9.41
CA ILE A 40 4.43 8.10 10.22
C ILE A 40 3.26 8.56 9.33
N VAL A 41 3.56 9.17 8.17
CA VAL A 41 2.56 9.80 7.28
C VAL A 41 1.95 8.79 6.32
N GLU A 42 2.74 7.85 5.79
CA GLU A 42 2.25 6.68 5.06
C GLU A 42 1.85 5.62 6.07
N THR A 43 0.88 5.96 6.92
CA THR A 43 0.00 4.92 7.45
C THR A 43 -0.73 4.36 6.24
N GLU A 44 -0.19 3.27 5.67
CA GLU A 44 -0.87 2.41 4.70
C GLU A 44 -2.22 2.04 5.32
N SER A 45 -3.24 2.85 5.03
CA SER A 45 -4.57 2.60 5.56
C SER A 45 -5.03 1.29 4.96
N PRO A 46 -5.46 0.32 5.78
CA PRO A 46 -5.92 -0.96 5.29
C PRO A 46 -7.01 -0.72 4.22
N PRO A 47 -7.03 -1.51 3.15
CA PRO A 47 -7.96 -1.29 2.06
C PRO A 47 -9.40 -1.37 2.59
N ASP A 48 -10.09 -0.23 2.53
CA ASP A 48 -11.50 -0.11 2.87
C ASP A 48 -12.30 -0.40 1.61
N VAL A 49 -12.85 -1.62 1.52
CA VAL A 49 -13.60 -2.10 0.37
C VAL A 49 -15.06 -2.25 0.75
N ILE A 50 -15.90 -1.42 0.13
CA ILE A 50 -17.35 -1.42 0.32
C ILE A 50 -17.99 -2.15 -0.88
N PHE A 51 -18.81 -3.15 -0.59
CA PHE A 51 -19.58 -3.90 -1.57
C PHE A 51 -21.03 -3.43 -1.55
N ASN A 52 -21.53 -2.93 -2.68
CA ASN A 52 -22.91 -2.48 -2.77
C ASN A 52 -23.64 -3.22 -3.91
N PRO A 53 -24.69 -4.02 -3.63
CA PRO A 53 -25.49 -4.64 -4.68
C PRO A 53 -26.32 -3.57 -5.36
N VAL A 54 -26.01 -3.26 -6.62
CA VAL A 54 -26.64 -2.18 -7.38
C VAL A 54 -27.89 -2.67 -8.10
N LYS A 55 -27.87 -3.92 -8.57
CA LYS A 55 -28.98 -4.47 -9.36
C LYS A 55 -29.04 -5.98 -9.25
N ILE A 56 -30.25 -6.51 -9.09
CA ILE A 56 -30.55 -7.94 -9.16
C ILE A 56 -31.49 -8.11 -10.34
N SER A 57 -31.04 -8.84 -11.37
CA SER A 57 -31.86 -9.16 -12.54
C SER A 57 -32.11 -10.66 -12.56
N GLU A 58 -33.38 -11.06 -12.56
CA GLU A 58 -33.77 -12.46 -12.75
C GLU A 58 -33.63 -12.83 -14.23
N ILE A 59 -32.97 -13.95 -14.51
CA ILE A 59 -32.77 -14.52 -15.84
C ILE A 59 -33.45 -15.90 -15.90
N ASP A 60 -33.69 -16.41 -17.10
CA ASP A 60 -34.54 -17.58 -17.39
C ASP A 60 -34.31 -18.80 -16.45
N ASN A 61 -33.06 -19.04 -16.04
CA ASN A 61 -32.70 -20.11 -15.11
C ASN A 61 -31.68 -19.62 -14.06
N GLY A 62 -31.86 -18.43 -13.48
CA GLY A 62 -30.92 -17.91 -12.49
C GLY A 62 -31.08 -16.45 -12.09
N TYR A 63 -30.06 -15.93 -11.39
CA TYR A 63 -29.97 -14.52 -10.99
C TYR A 63 -28.66 -13.91 -11.44
N LEU A 64 -28.73 -12.72 -12.04
CA LEU A 64 -27.60 -11.86 -12.33
C LEU A 64 -27.56 -10.75 -11.29
N VAL A 65 -26.57 -10.80 -10.39
CA VAL A 65 -26.34 -9.78 -9.36
C VAL A 65 -25.18 -8.89 -9.78
N GLU A 66 -25.46 -7.61 -9.90
CA GLU A 66 -24.48 -6.56 -10.14
C GLU A 66 -24.02 -5.99 -8.80
N VAL A 67 -22.72 -6.10 -8.53
CA VAL A 67 -22.07 -5.62 -7.31
C VAL A 67 -21.11 -4.51 -7.69
N GLU A 68 -21.32 -3.32 -7.12
CA GLU A 68 -20.34 -2.24 -7.14
C GLU A 68 -19.32 -2.48 -6.03
N VAL A 69 -18.05 -2.55 -6.42
CA VAL A 69 -16.92 -2.65 -5.51
C VAL A 69 -16.24 -1.29 -5.49
N THR A 70 -16.26 -0.64 -4.33
CA THR A 70 -15.59 0.65 -4.13
C THR A 70 -14.41 0.48 -3.19
N ASN A 71 -13.21 0.84 -3.64
CA ASN A 71 -12.04 0.98 -2.79
C ASN A 71 -11.92 2.44 -2.36
N THR A 72 -12.29 2.75 -1.13
CA THR A 72 -12.12 4.07 -0.49
C THR A 72 -10.73 4.23 0.11
N GLY A 73 -9.98 3.14 0.26
CA GLY A 73 -8.61 3.11 0.75
C GLY A 73 -7.58 3.74 -0.20
N SER A 74 -6.45 4.13 0.37
CA SER A 74 -5.30 4.68 -0.36
C SER A 74 -4.43 3.60 -1.04
N GLN A 75 -4.60 2.33 -0.68
CA GLN A 75 -3.86 1.20 -1.23
C GLN A 75 -4.69 0.46 -2.30
N SER A 76 -4.05 0.09 -3.42
CA SER A 76 -4.67 -0.75 -4.44
C SER A 76 -4.72 -2.21 -4.00
N MET A 77 -5.82 -2.91 -4.28
CA MET A 77 -5.92 -4.37 -4.06
C MET A 77 -5.80 -5.14 -5.37
N ALA A 78 -4.98 -6.18 -5.34
CA ALA A 78 -4.90 -7.18 -6.40
C ALA A 78 -5.59 -8.47 -5.95
N ALA A 79 -6.15 -9.22 -6.90
CA ALA A 79 -6.76 -10.53 -6.69
C ALA A 79 -7.87 -10.58 -5.61
N LEU A 80 -8.75 -9.57 -5.58
CA LEU A 80 -9.90 -9.56 -4.68
C LEU A 80 -10.88 -10.69 -5.06
N THR A 81 -11.18 -11.57 -4.10
CA THR A 81 -12.19 -12.61 -4.27
C THR A 81 -13.49 -12.17 -3.64
N ILE A 82 -14.53 -12.05 -4.46
CA ILE A 82 -15.88 -11.70 -4.04
C ILE A 82 -16.66 -13.00 -3.90
N GLU A 83 -17.10 -13.32 -2.69
CA GLU A 83 -17.96 -14.48 -2.43
C GLU A 83 -19.41 -14.00 -2.31
N GLY A 84 -20.26 -14.47 -3.21
CA GLY A 84 -21.70 -14.26 -3.18
C GLY A 84 -22.42 -15.52 -2.73
N ARG A 85 -23.40 -15.37 -1.84
CA ARG A 85 -24.22 -16.46 -1.31
C ARG A 85 -25.67 -16.21 -1.70
N LEU A 86 -26.27 -17.15 -2.44
CA LEU A 86 -27.69 -17.17 -2.73
C LEU A 86 -28.35 -18.24 -1.86
N ILE A 87 -29.38 -17.86 -1.10
CA ILE A 87 -30.15 -18.76 -0.23
C ILE A 87 -31.55 -18.88 -0.82
N LYS A 88 -31.93 -20.08 -1.29
CA LYS A 88 -33.26 -20.36 -1.87
C LYS A 88 -33.79 -21.68 -1.32
N ASN A 89 -34.93 -21.64 -0.63
CA ASN A 89 -35.66 -22.83 -0.16
C ASN A 89 -34.75 -23.88 0.52
N ASP A 90 -33.99 -23.47 1.55
CA ASP A 90 -33.05 -24.31 2.32
C ASP A 90 -31.78 -24.77 1.57
N SER A 91 -31.65 -24.42 0.28
CA SER A 91 -30.43 -24.64 -0.51
C SER A 91 -29.57 -23.38 -0.54
N GLU A 92 -28.28 -23.55 -0.26
CA GLU A 92 -27.27 -22.50 -0.33
C GLU A 92 -26.39 -22.69 -1.56
N GLU A 93 -26.34 -21.67 -2.42
CA GLU A 93 -25.45 -21.62 -3.57
C GLU A 93 -24.36 -20.56 -3.33
N ILE A 94 -23.11 -21.03 -3.25
CA ILE A 94 -21.94 -20.15 -3.12
C ILE A 94 -21.30 -19.98 -4.50
N ARG A 95 -21.08 -18.73 -4.90
CA ARG A 95 -20.36 -18.36 -6.12
C ARG A 95 -19.24 -17.39 -5.80
N ARG A 96 -18.11 -17.56 -6.49
CA ARG A 96 -16.93 -16.71 -6.33
C ARG A 96 -16.65 -15.99 -7.64
N ALA A 97 -16.46 -14.68 -7.55
CA ALA A 97 -15.99 -13.85 -8.65
C ALA A 97 -14.65 -13.23 -8.26
N GLN A 98 -13.63 -13.40 -9.11
CA GLN A 98 -12.32 -12.82 -8.87
C GLN A 98 -12.18 -11.51 -9.63
N LEU A 99 -11.67 -10.48 -8.97
CA LEU A 99 -11.30 -9.20 -9.54
C LEU A 99 -9.78 -9.04 -9.45
N ASP A 100 -9.14 -9.10 -10.61
CA ASP A 100 -7.68 -9.06 -10.74
C ASP A 100 -7.08 -7.78 -10.16
N TYR A 101 -7.75 -6.65 -10.35
CA TYR A 101 -7.21 -5.36 -9.95
C TYR A 101 -8.29 -4.33 -9.61
N LEU A 102 -8.17 -3.77 -8.41
CA LEU A 102 -8.95 -2.65 -7.92
C LEU A 102 -8.00 -1.51 -7.51
N PRO A 103 -7.90 -0.43 -8.31
CA PRO A 103 -7.05 0.70 -7.97
C PRO A 103 -7.51 1.39 -6.69
N SER A 104 -6.62 2.18 -6.08
CA SER A 104 -6.98 3.02 -4.93
C SER A 104 -7.99 4.09 -5.33
N ARG A 105 -8.86 4.49 -4.39
CA ARG A 105 -9.89 5.51 -4.57
C ARG A 105 -10.70 5.35 -5.87
N SER A 106 -11.07 4.11 -6.21
CA SER A 106 -11.72 3.76 -7.48
C SER A 106 -12.98 2.93 -7.27
N LYS A 107 -13.87 2.99 -8.27
CA LYS A 107 -15.11 2.20 -8.34
C LYS A 107 -15.04 1.24 -9.51
N LYS A 108 -15.41 -0.02 -9.30
CA LYS A 108 -15.61 -1.00 -10.39
C LYS A 108 -16.88 -1.79 -10.21
N LEU A 109 -17.58 -1.99 -11.32
CA LEU A 109 -18.77 -2.84 -11.40
C LEU A 109 -18.36 -4.27 -11.76
N ARG A 110 -18.96 -5.24 -11.08
CA ARG A 110 -18.78 -6.66 -11.38
C ARG A 110 -20.10 -7.40 -11.29
N TRP A 111 -20.26 -8.35 -12.21
CA TRP A 111 -21.42 -9.23 -12.29
C TRP A 111 -21.10 -10.59 -11.68
N ILE A 112 -22.06 -11.14 -10.95
CA ILE A 112 -22.05 -12.50 -10.41
C ILE A 112 -23.32 -13.19 -10.92
N LEU A 113 -23.14 -14.34 -11.60
CA LEU A 113 -24.22 -15.18 -12.10
C LEU A 113 -24.45 -16.34 -11.12
N PHE A 114 -25.72 -16.57 -10.81
CA PHE A 114 -26.24 -17.67 -10.00
C PHE A 114 -27.24 -18.49 -10.81
N TYR A 115 -27.35 -19.79 -10.55
CA TYR A 115 -28.20 -20.72 -11.31
C TYR A 115 -29.05 -21.65 -10.43
#